data_AF-A0A7W7WWS6-F1
#
_entry.id   AF-A0A7W7WWS6-F1
#
_cell.length_a   1.000
_cell.length_b   1.000
_cell.length_c   1.000
_cell.angle_alpha   90.00
_cell.angle_beta   90.00
_cell.angle_gamma   90.00
#
_symmetry.space_group_name_H-M   'P 1'
#
loop_
_entity.id
_entity.type
_entity.pdbx_description
1 polymer ?
#
loop_
_entity_poly.entity_id
_entity_poly.type
_entity_poly.pdbx_seq_one_letter_code
_entity_poly.pdbx_strand_id
1 'polypeptide(L)'
;MDTGAYGSIRAIVADGVDGKASTAELLTALIVLRGLREELAAWEPMLIESARTAGASWAELAPALGVASRQAAERRYLRVRAVGAAGTAEQRVRAERDRRAGDRAVASWARDNAADLRGLAGRVGSVDVVVRQALADDDTALLVEPLLAALDTVRAVDPVLAEAIQGVGDRTDAVRRQTQADRDARD
;
A
#
# COMPACT_ATOMS: atom_id res chain seq x y z
N MET A 1 25.56 8.51 12.16
CA MET A 1 25.50 7.27 11.37
C MET A 1 26.71 6.44 11.80
N ASP A 2 26.50 5.46 12.68
CA ASP A 2 27.59 4.61 13.14
C ASP A 2 28.08 3.75 11.97
N THR A 3 29.20 4.14 11.37
CA THR A 3 29.79 3.49 10.20
C THR A 3 30.13 2.02 10.49
N GLY A 4 30.27 1.66 11.77
CA GLY A 4 30.48 0.28 12.23
C GLY A 4 29.30 -0.65 11.95
N ALA A 5 28.06 -0.18 12.07
CA ALA A 5 26.87 -1.02 11.88
C ALA A 5 26.68 -1.43 10.41
N TYR A 6 26.94 -0.51 9.47
CA TYR A 6 26.88 -0.80 8.03
C TYR A 6 28.00 -1.77 7.60
N GLY A 7 29.23 -1.57 8.11
CA GLY A 7 30.35 -2.47 7.85
C GLY A 7 30.10 -3.89 8.38
N SER A 8 29.51 -4.01 9.57
CA SER A 8 29.15 -5.29 10.19
C SER A 8 28.09 -6.05 9.40
N ILE A 9 27.02 -5.39 8.94
CA ILE A 9 26.02 -6.03 8.06
C ILE A 9 26.66 -6.53 6.76
N ARG A 10 27.54 -5.73 6.15
CA ARG A 10 28.18 -6.10 4.88
C ARG A 10 29.03 -7.37 5.03
N ALA A 11 29.72 -7.52 6.15
CA ALA A 11 30.49 -8.73 6.46
C ALA A 11 29.57 -9.95 6.64
N ILE A 12 28.52 -9.83 7.45
CA ILE A 12 27.57 -10.93 7.69
C ILE A 12 26.84 -11.36 6.40
N VAL A 13 26.52 -10.43 5.51
CA VAL A 13 25.93 -10.74 4.20
C VAL A 13 26.90 -11.54 3.33
N ALA A 14 28.18 -11.18 3.31
CA ALA A 14 29.20 -11.92 2.57
C ALA A 14 29.37 -13.34 3.14
N ASP A 15 29.46 -13.46 4.46
CA ASP A 15 29.57 -14.76 5.14
C ASP A 15 28.30 -15.61 4.97
N GLY A 16 27.12 -14.98 4.89
CA GLY A 16 25.84 -15.66 4.63
C GLY A 16 25.76 -16.26 3.23
N VAL A 17 26.24 -15.55 2.20
CA VAL A 17 26.32 -16.05 0.82
C VAL A 17 27.30 -17.23 0.72
N ASP A 18 28.38 -17.19 1.50
CA ASP A 18 29.38 -18.26 1.58
C ASP A 18 28.96 -19.44 2.49
N GLY A 19 27.80 -19.37 3.15
CA GLY A 19 27.32 -20.39 4.10
C GLY A 19 28.12 -20.47 5.40
N LYS A 20 28.91 -19.43 5.70
CA LYS A 20 29.79 -19.33 6.89
C LYS A 20 29.12 -18.60 8.07
N ALA A 21 28.07 -17.83 7.81
CA ALA A 21 27.32 -17.15 8.86
C ALA A 21 26.39 -18.11 9.59
N SER A 22 26.37 -18.01 10.92
CA SER A 22 25.40 -18.70 11.77
C SER A 22 23.99 -18.11 11.63
N THR A 23 22.97 -18.92 11.96
CA THR A 23 21.58 -18.46 12.01
C THR A 23 21.41 -17.23 12.91
N ALA A 24 22.13 -17.16 14.04
CA ALA A 24 22.06 -16.03 14.96
C ALA A 24 22.63 -14.74 14.35
N GLU A 25 23.73 -14.82 13.60
CA GLU A 25 24.31 -13.68 12.89
C GLU A 25 23.38 -13.18 11.79
N LEU A 26 22.77 -14.08 11.02
CA LEU A 26 21.81 -13.72 9.98
C LEU A 26 20.56 -13.03 10.55
N LEU A 27 19.99 -13.55 11.63
CA LEU A 27 18.84 -12.92 12.30
C LEU A 27 19.21 -11.56 12.88
N THR A 28 20.41 -11.42 13.45
CA THR A 28 20.92 -10.14 13.96
C THR A 28 21.06 -9.14 12.82
N ALA A 29 21.66 -9.53 11.70
CA ALA A 29 21.80 -8.68 10.52
C ALA A 29 20.44 -8.23 9.97
N LEU A 30 19.43 -9.09 9.95
CA LEU A 30 18.06 -8.73 9.54
C LEU A 30 17.40 -7.72 10.48
N ILE A 31 17.62 -7.82 11.80
CA ILE A 31 17.11 -6.86 12.79
C ILE A 31 17.76 -5.48 12.56
N VAL A 32 19.09 -5.42 12.44
CA VAL A 32 19.80 -4.16 12.19
C VAL A 32 19.40 -3.56 10.85
N LEU A 33 19.27 -4.39 9.81
CA LEU A 33 18.81 -3.95 8.49
C LEU A 33 17.38 -3.39 8.53
N ARG A 34 16.48 -3.98 9.32
CA ARG A 34 15.15 -3.43 9.54
C ARG A 34 15.22 -2.04 10.20
N GLY A 35 16.03 -1.89 11.25
CA GLY A 35 16.23 -0.60 11.92
C GLY A 35 16.76 0.48 10.98
N LEU A 36 17.78 0.16 10.17
CA LEU A 36 18.32 1.08 9.18
C LEU A 36 17.30 1.48 8.11
N ARG A 37 16.46 0.55 7.65
CA ARG A 37 15.37 0.88 6.70
C ARG A 37 14.34 1.81 7.33
N GLU A 38 14.03 1.62 8.61
CA GLU A 38 13.13 2.51 9.35
C GLU A 38 13.72 3.93 9.46
N GLU A 39 15.00 4.08 9.81
CA GLU A 39 15.69 5.38 9.88
C GLU A 39 15.76 6.08 8.52
N LEU A 40 16.15 5.36 7.46
CA LEU A 40 16.24 5.91 6.12
C LEU A 40 14.87 6.37 5.59
N ALA A 41 13.81 5.59 5.86
CA ALA A 41 12.45 5.95 5.49
C ALA A 41 11.96 7.21 6.24
N ALA A 42 12.41 7.42 7.48
CA ALA A 42 12.07 8.61 8.27
C ALA A 42 12.81 9.88 7.80
N TRP A 43 14.03 9.75 7.29
CA TRP A 43 14.81 10.91 6.80
C TRP A 43 14.39 11.38 5.42
N GLU A 44 13.95 10.47 4.55
CA GLU A 44 13.53 10.80 3.19
C GLU A 44 12.52 11.98 3.11
N PRO A 45 11.40 12.00 3.86
CA PRO A 45 10.46 13.13 3.81
C PRO A 45 11.07 14.41 4.38
N MET A 46 11.90 14.34 5.43
CA MET A 46 12.58 15.51 6.01
C MET A 46 13.55 16.17 5.01
N LEU A 47 14.28 15.35 4.24
CA LEU A 47 15.21 15.82 3.21
C LEU A 47 14.45 16.43 2.02
N ILE A 48 13.33 15.81 1.61
CA ILE A 48 12.45 16.37 0.57
C ILE A 48 11.89 17.72 1.02
N GLU A 49 11.37 17.84 2.24
CA GLU A 49 10.83 19.09 2.80
C GLU A 49 11.91 20.18 2.90
N SER A 50 13.11 19.81 3.34
CA SER A 50 14.25 20.73 3.42
C SER A 50 14.66 21.23 2.03
N ALA A 51 14.72 20.35 1.03
CA ALA A 51 15.02 20.74 -0.35
C ALA A 51 13.92 21.61 -0.96
N ARG A 52 12.64 21.32 -0.68
CA ARG A 52 11.50 22.15 -1.10
C ARG A 52 11.56 23.54 -0.46
N THR A 53 11.93 23.64 0.81
CA THR A 53 12.16 24.91 1.52
C THR A 53 13.31 25.71 0.91
N ALA A 54 14.37 25.01 0.46
CA ALA A 54 15.49 25.61 -0.26
C ALA A 54 15.18 26.00 -1.73
N GLY A 55 13.95 25.78 -2.19
CA GLY A 55 13.48 26.20 -3.51
C GLY A 55 13.50 25.11 -4.59
N ALA A 56 13.94 23.89 -4.29
CA ALA A 56 13.98 22.80 -5.28
C ALA A 56 12.56 22.47 -5.77
N SER A 57 12.37 22.41 -7.08
CA SER A 57 11.14 21.97 -7.71
C SER A 57 10.98 20.45 -7.67
N TRP A 58 9.75 19.95 -7.77
CA TRP A 58 9.49 18.52 -7.91
C TRP A 58 10.16 17.89 -9.14
N ALA A 59 10.45 18.68 -10.19
CA ALA A 59 11.16 18.20 -11.37
C ALA A 59 12.65 17.98 -11.08
N GLU A 60 13.27 18.84 -10.29
CA GLU A 60 14.67 18.70 -9.84
C GLU A 60 14.83 17.56 -8.82
N LEU A 61 13.80 17.31 -8.01
CA LEU A 61 13.81 16.21 -7.04
C LEU A 61 13.64 14.82 -7.69
N ALA A 62 12.97 14.73 -8.84
CA ALA A 62 12.68 13.46 -9.50
C ALA A 62 13.92 12.57 -9.75
N PRO A 63 15.02 13.06 -10.37
CA PRO A 63 16.23 12.25 -10.56
C PRO A 63 16.88 11.83 -9.24
N ALA A 64 16.89 12.70 -8.22
CA ALA A 64 17.46 12.38 -6.90
C ALA A 64 16.68 11.29 -6.16
N LEU A 65 15.36 11.21 -6.38
CA LEU A 65 14.49 10.17 -5.83
C LEU A 65 14.43 8.90 -6.70
N GLY A 66 15.18 8.85 -7.81
CA GLY A 66 15.20 7.73 -8.74
C GLY A 66 13.89 7.51 -9.50
N VAL A 67 13.10 8.57 -9.71
CA VAL A 67 11.81 8.50 -10.41
C VAL A 67 11.82 9.32 -11.69
N ALA A 68 11.07 8.87 -12.70
CA ALA A 68 11.14 9.43 -14.05
C ALA A 68 10.46 10.80 -14.22
N SER A 69 9.65 11.26 -13.26
CA SER A 69 8.87 12.48 -13.44
C SER A 69 8.55 13.23 -12.14
N ARG A 70 8.22 14.52 -12.31
CA ARG A 70 7.70 15.42 -11.27
C ARG A 70 6.54 14.79 -10.48
N GLN A 71 5.54 14.27 -11.19
CA GLN A 71 4.36 13.66 -10.56
C GLN A 71 4.70 12.36 -9.81
N ALA A 72 5.71 11.61 -10.27
CA ALA A 72 6.17 10.43 -9.55
C ALA A 72 6.89 10.81 -8.24
N ALA A 73 7.66 11.91 -8.25
CA ALA A 73 8.30 12.45 -7.05
C ALA A 73 7.26 12.91 -6.02
N GLU A 74 6.26 13.68 -6.46
CA GLU A 74 5.19 14.18 -5.58
C GLU A 74 4.37 13.04 -4.95
N ARG A 75 3.96 12.05 -5.74
CA ARG A 75 3.24 10.86 -5.22
C ARG A 75 4.07 10.05 -4.23
N ARG A 76 5.39 9.92 -4.47
CA ARG A 76 6.30 9.24 -3.54
C ARG A 76 6.34 9.99 -2.20
N TYR A 77 6.52 11.30 -2.24
CA TYR A 77 6.52 12.14 -1.03
C TYR A 77 5.21 12.03 -0.25
N LEU A 78 4.05 12.13 -0.90
CA LEU A 78 2.76 12.02 -0.21
C LEU A 78 2.57 10.66 0.47
N ARG A 79 3.02 9.56 -0.16
CA ARG A 79 3.00 8.23 0.47
C ARG A 79 3.91 8.15 1.69
N VAL A 80 5.16 8.59 1.54
CA VAL A 80 6.16 8.49 2.61
C VAL A 80 5.80 9.42 3.78
N ARG A 81 5.26 10.61 3.52
CA ARG A 81 4.78 11.53 4.55
C ARG A 81 3.56 10.98 5.29
N ALA A 82 2.61 10.34 4.59
CA ALA A 82 1.47 9.67 5.22
C ALA A 82 1.92 8.54 6.15
N VAL A 83 3.04 7.87 5.83
CA VAL A 83 3.64 6.81 6.67
C VAL A 83 4.50 7.39 7.81
N GLY A 84 5.28 8.45 7.56
CA GLY A 84 6.20 9.08 8.52
C GLY A 84 5.51 9.87 9.64
N ALA A 85 4.28 10.34 9.42
CA ALA A 85 3.47 10.98 10.46
C ALA A 85 2.93 9.99 11.52
N ALA A 86 3.08 8.68 11.33
CA ALA A 86 2.59 7.62 12.22
C ALA A 86 3.76 6.91 12.95
N GLY A 87 4.46 7.60 13.85
CA GLY A 87 5.71 7.11 14.45
C GLY A 87 5.63 6.58 15.89
N THR A 88 5.47 5.26 16.09
CA THR A 88 5.93 4.39 17.23
C THR A 88 5.52 2.93 16.94
N ALA A 89 6.09 1.94 17.64
CA ALA A 89 5.68 0.53 17.51
C ALA A 89 4.18 0.30 17.82
N GLU A 90 3.64 1.04 18.77
CA GLU A 90 2.21 1.01 19.14
C GLU A 90 1.33 1.63 18.04
N GLN A 91 1.78 2.69 17.40
CA GLN A 91 1.07 3.30 16.27
C GLN A 91 1.17 2.46 14.99
N ARG A 92 2.22 1.66 14.80
CA ARG A 92 2.26 0.62 13.74
C ARG A 92 1.23 -0.47 13.99
N VAL A 93 1.10 -0.92 15.25
CA VAL A 93 0.04 -1.86 15.65
C VAL A 93 -1.34 -1.24 15.45
N ARG A 94 -1.51 0.05 15.76
CA ARG A 94 -2.76 0.79 15.50
C ARG A 94 -3.06 0.89 14.00
N ALA A 95 -2.12 1.32 13.17
CA ALA A 95 -2.27 1.38 11.71
C ALA A 95 -2.57 0.00 11.08
N GLU A 96 -1.96 -1.07 11.58
CA GLU A 96 -2.28 -2.45 11.18
C GLU A 96 -3.70 -2.84 11.60
N ARG A 97 -4.10 -2.52 12.84
CA ARG A 97 -5.46 -2.76 13.35
C ARG A 97 -6.50 -2.00 12.55
N ASP A 98 -6.20 -0.76 12.17
CA ASP A 98 -7.04 0.13 11.39
C ASP A 98 -7.21 -0.39 9.96
N ARG A 99 -6.11 -0.82 9.32
CA ARG A 99 -6.18 -1.47 8.01
C ARG A 99 -7.06 -2.72 8.05
N ARG A 100 -6.82 -3.62 9.02
CA ARG A 100 -7.64 -4.83 9.20
C ARG A 100 -9.10 -4.51 9.53
N ALA A 101 -9.36 -3.41 10.24
CA ALA A 101 -10.71 -2.96 10.52
C ALA A 101 -11.40 -2.48 9.23
N GLY A 102 -10.71 -1.68 8.41
CA GLY A 102 -11.18 -1.26 7.10
C GLY A 102 -11.45 -2.45 6.17
N ASP A 103 -10.55 -3.44 6.13
CA ASP A 103 -10.73 -4.65 5.31
C ASP A 103 -11.92 -5.49 5.78
N ARG A 104 -12.11 -5.65 7.10
CA ARG A 104 -13.30 -6.31 7.65
C ARG A 104 -14.59 -5.56 7.33
N ALA A 105 -14.57 -4.22 7.39
CA ALA A 105 -15.73 -3.40 7.08
C ALA A 105 -16.09 -3.49 5.59
N VAL A 106 -15.09 -3.47 4.69
CA VAL A 106 -15.30 -3.68 3.26
C VAL A 106 -15.85 -5.08 2.98
N ALA A 107 -15.31 -6.11 3.63
CA ALA A 107 -15.83 -7.47 3.48
C ALA A 107 -17.28 -7.60 3.99
N SER A 108 -17.63 -6.94 5.11
CA SER A 108 -19.02 -6.88 5.59
C SER A 108 -19.92 -6.18 4.59
N TRP A 109 -19.54 -4.98 4.15
CA TRP A 109 -20.28 -4.22 3.15
C TRP A 109 -20.48 -5.04 1.86
N ALA A 110 -19.45 -5.74 1.37
CA ALA A 110 -19.55 -6.56 0.17
C ALA A 110 -20.56 -7.71 0.35
N ARG A 111 -20.59 -8.35 1.53
CA ARG A 111 -21.58 -9.38 1.84
C ARG A 111 -23.00 -8.81 1.94
N ASP A 112 -23.15 -7.64 2.53
CA ASP A 112 -24.45 -6.95 2.61
C ASP A 112 -24.96 -6.49 1.22
N ASN A 113 -24.05 -6.30 0.26
CA ASN A 113 -24.33 -5.85 -1.11
C ASN A 113 -24.11 -6.97 -2.14
N ALA A 114 -24.25 -8.22 -1.71
CA ALA A 114 -23.82 -9.38 -2.48
C ALA A 114 -24.53 -9.57 -3.82
N ALA A 115 -25.85 -9.30 -3.87
CA ALA A 115 -26.63 -9.44 -5.09
C ALA A 115 -26.16 -8.46 -6.17
N ASP A 116 -25.94 -7.19 -5.80
CA ASP A 116 -25.51 -6.14 -6.71
C ASP A 116 -24.09 -6.40 -7.23
N LEU A 117 -23.18 -6.80 -6.34
CA LEU A 117 -21.80 -7.14 -6.71
C LEU A 117 -21.75 -8.36 -7.64
N ARG A 118 -22.52 -9.42 -7.37
CA ARG A 118 -22.61 -10.59 -8.26
C ARG A 118 -23.25 -10.25 -9.60
N GLY A 119 -24.28 -9.40 -9.61
CA GLY A 119 -24.91 -8.92 -10.84
C GLY A 119 -23.96 -8.10 -11.71
N LEU A 120 -23.18 -7.21 -11.08
CA LEU A 120 -22.13 -6.44 -11.75
C LEU A 120 -21.02 -7.36 -12.28
N ALA A 121 -20.49 -8.25 -11.44
CA ALA A 121 -19.47 -9.21 -11.83
C ALA A 121 -19.95 -10.16 -12.94
N GLY A 122 -21.22 -10.55 -12.98
CA GLY A 122 -21.81 -11.33 -14.07
C GLY A 122 -21.71 -10.63 -15.42
N ARG A 123 -21.98 -9.32 -15.46
CA ARG A 123 -21.84 -8.51 -16.69
C ARG A 123 -20.37 -8.34 -17.07
N VAL A 124 -19.52 -7.96 -16.11
CA VAL A 124 -18.08 -7.74 -16.35
C VAL A 124 -17.37 -9.04 -16.75
N GLY A 125 -17.76 -10.18 -16.17
CA GLY A 125 -17.20 -11.49 -16.46
C GLY A 125 -17.39 -11.95 -17.91
N SER A 126 -18.26 -11.28 -18.69
CA SER A 126 -18.36 -11.53 -20.13
C SER A 126 -17.11 -11.06 -20.89
N VAL A 127 -16.44 -10.01 -20.41
CA VAL A 127 -15.26 -9.39 -21.04
C VAL A 127 -13.97 -9.56 -20.24
N ASP A 128 -14.05 -9.91 -18.96
CA ASP A 128 -12.89 -10.12 -18.08
C ASP A 128 -12.90 -11.54 -17.47
N VAL A 129 -11.86 -12.33 -17.77
CA VAL A 129 -11.75 -13.72 -17.30
C VAL A 129 -11.43 -13.82 -15.81
N VAL A 130 -10.72 -12.84 -15.24
CA VAL A 130 -10.36 -12.83 -13.81
C VAL A 130 -11.62 -12.59 -12.98
N VAL A 131 -12.45 -11.63 -13.39
CA VAL A 131 -13.75 -11.38 -12.75
C VAL A 131 -14.67 -12.60 -12.90
N ARG A 132 -14.65 -13.28 -14.05
CA ARG A 132 -15.39 -14.53 -14.25
C ARG A 132 -14.94 -15.65 -13.30
N GLN A 133 -13.64 -15.79 -13.09
CA GLN A 133 -13.10 -16.78 -12.15
C GLN A 133 -13.50 -16.46 -10.71
N ALA A 134 -13.45 -15.18 -10.32
CA ALA A 134 -13.84 -14.75 -8.99
C ALA A 134 -15.33 -14.98 -8.67
N LEU A 135 -16.21 -15.02 -9.69
CA LEU A 135 -17.63 -15.40 -9.52
C LEU A 135 -17.84 -16.83 -9.01
N ALA A 136 -16.86 -17.72 -9.21
CA ALA A 136 -16.94 -19.09 -8.73
C ALA A 136 -16.69 -19.21 -7.21
N ASP A 137 -16.24 -18.13 -6.56
CA ASP A 137 -16.03 -18.11 -5.11
C ASP A 137 -17.32 -17.80 -4.34
N ASP A 138 -17.45 -18.42 -3.17
CA ASP A 138 -18.60 -18.26 -2.28
C ASP A 138 -18.57 -16.90 -1.55
N ASP A 139 -17.39 -16.34 -1.27
CA ASP A 139 -17.28 -15.05 -0.57
C ASP A 139 -17.33 -13.87 -1.55
N THR A 140 -18.45 -13.15 -1.53
CA THR A 140 -18.67 -11.94 -2.34
C THR A 140 -17.60 -10.86 -2.12
N ALA A 141 -16.95 -10.83 -0.95
CA ALA A 141 -15.87 -9.89 -0.69
C ALA A 141 -14.69 -10.04 -1.68
N LEU A 142 -14.49 -11.25 -2.22
CA LEU A 142 -13.44 -11.56 -3.17
C LEU A 142 -13.73 -11.04 -4.59
N LEU A 143 -14.95 -10.56 -4.87
CA LEU A 143 -15.28 -9.91 -6.15
C LEU A 143 -14.77 -8.47 -6.23
N VAL A 144 -14.53 -7.82 -5.09
CA VAL A 144 -14.20 -6.38 -5.05
C VAL A 144 -12.90 -6.09 -5.78
N GLU A 145 -11.84 -6.83 -5.49
CA GLU A 145 -10.51 -6.57 -6.07
C GLU A 145 -10.44 -6.87 -7.57
N PRO A 146 -10.96 -8.02 -8.07
CA PRO A 146 -11.07 -8.30 -9.50
C PRO A 146 -11.89 -7.27 -10.27
N LEU A 147 -13.02 -6.80 -9.70
CA LEU A 147 -13.83 -5.76 -10.34
C LEU A 147 -13.04 -4.46 -10.51
N LEU A 148 -12.35 -4.01 -9.46
CA LEU A 148 -11.55 -2.78 -9.52
C LEU A 148 -10.36 -2.92 -10.46
N ALA A 149 -9.73 -4.10 -10.51
CA ALA A 149 -8.62 -4.39 -11.43
C ALA A 149 -9.07 -4.39 -12.90
N ALA A 150 -10.32 -4.75 -13.20
CA ALA A 150 -10.87 -4.77 -14.55
C ALA A 150 -11.24 -3.37 -15.10
N LEU A 151 -11.16 -2.32 -14.27
CA LEU A 151 -11.70 -0.99 -14.61
C LEU A 151 -11.18 -0.42 -15.94
N ASP A 152 -9.87 -0.45 -16.17
CA ASP A 152 -9.27 0.13 -17.38
C ASP A 152 -9.63 -0.68 -18.63
N THR A 153 -9.64 -2.01 -18.52
CA THR A 153 -10.06 -2.92 -19.59
C THR A 153 -11.52 -2.71 -19.95
N VAL A 154 -12.40 -2.64 -18.95
CA VAL A 154 -13.84 -2.44 -19.14
C VAL A 154 -14.12 -1.06 -19.70
N ARG A 155 -13.43 0.00 -19.25
CA ARG A 155 -13.63 1.36 -19.74
C ARG A 155 -13.40 1.51 -21.24
N ALA A 156 -12.47 0.73 -21.81
CA ALA A 156 -12.22 0.72 -23.24
C ALA A 156 -13.37 0.12 -24.07
N VAL A 157 -14.21 -0.72 -23.46
CA VAL A 157 -15.27 -1.50 -24.14
C VAL A 157 -16.66 -0.99 -23.79
N ASP A 158 -16.92 -0.72 -22.51
CA ASP A 158 -18.19 -0.27 -21.96
C ASP A 158 -17.95 0.78 -20.84
N PRO A 159 -17.98 2.09 -21.19
CA PRO A 159 -17.80 3.18 -20.23
C PRO A 159 -18.84 3.21 -19.11
N VAL A 160 -20.07 2.76 -19.39
CA VAL A 160 -21.17 2.74 -18.40
C VAL A 160 -20.90 1.66 -17.35
N LEU A 161 -20.43 0.49 -17.79
CA LEU A 161 -20.05 -0.58 -16.87
C LEU A 161 -18.81 -0.20 -16.04
N ALA A 162 -17.86 0.54 -16.64
CA ALA A 162 -16.72 1.09 -15.92
C ALA A 162 -17.14 2.09 -14.84
N GLU A 163 -18.12 2.95 -15.10
CA GLU A 163 -18.68 3.87 -14.09
C GLU A 163 -19.29 3.09 -12.90
N ALA A 164 -19.99 1.98 -13.16
CA ALA A 164 -20.50 1.12 -12.10
C ALA A 164 -19.38 0.49 -11.25
N ILE A 165 -18.27 0.07 -11.87
CA ILE A 165 -17.07 -0.40 -11.15
C ILE A 165 -16.45 0.73 -10.32
N GLN A 166 -16.37 1.96 -10.84
CA GLN A 166 -15.87 3.10 -10.08
C GLN A 166 -16.74 3.37 -8.85
N GLY A 167 -18.07 3.25 -8.98
CA GLY A 167 -18.99 3.37 -7.84
C GLY A 167 -18.72 2.35 -6.73
N VAL A 168 -18.32 1.12 -7.09
CA VAL A 168 -17.85 0.12 -6.10
C VAL A 168 -16.58 0.60 -5.40
N GLY A 169 -15.61 1.13 -6.15
CA GLY A 169 -14.37 1.70 -5.61
C GLY A 169 -14.65 2.82 -4.61
N ASP A 170 -15.42 3.82 -5.03
CA ASP A 170 -15.82 4.96 -4.20
C ASP A 170 -16.53 4.53 -2.92
N ARG A 171 -17.39 3.49 -3.02
CA ARG A 171 -18.09 2.96 -1.86
C ARG A 171 -17.16 2.24 -0.90
N THR A 172 -16.21 1.44 -1.39
CA THR A 172 -15.22 0.79 -0.52
C THR A 172 -14.32 1.80 0.18
N ASP A 173 -13.93 2.89 -0.49
CA ASP A 173 -13.15 3.96 0.13
C ASP A 173 -13.96 4.75 1.15
N ALA A 174 -15.26 5.00 0.89
CA ALA A 174 -16.16 5.60 1.86
C ALA A 174 -16.30 4.73 3.12
N VAL A 175 -16.44 3.41 2.97
CA VAL A 175 -16.52 2.45 4.10
C VAL A 175 -15.24 2.47 4.93
N ARG A 176 -14.07 2.47 4.29
CA ARG A 176 -12.77 2.58 4.99
C ARG A 176 -12.64 3.88 5.76
N ARG A 177 -12.99 5.02 5.14
CA ARG A 177 -12.96 6.34 5.79
C ARG A 177 -13.92 6.42 6.98
N GLN A 178 -15.15 5.91 6.84
CA GLN A 178 -16.11 5.87 7.94
C GLN A 178 -15.61 5.00 9.09
N THR A 179 -15.04 3.84 8.78
CA THR A 179 -14.48 2.94 9.79
C THR A 179 -13.31 3.57 10.55
N GLN A 180 -12.47 4.37 9.88
CA GLN A 180 -11.43 5.13 10.56
C GLN A 180 -12.02 6.22 11.46
N ALA A 181 -12.97 7.01 10.95
CA ALA A 181 -13.61 8.08 11.70
C ALA A 181 -14.34 7.57 12.95
N ASP A 182 -15.06 6.46 12.86
CA ASP A 182 -15.76 5.83 13.99
C ASP A 182 -14.80 5.31 15.08
N ARG A 183 -13.54 4.98 14.71
CA ARG A 183 -12.50 4.56 15.65
C ARG A 183 -11.81 5.75 16.29
N ASP A 184 -11.46 6.75 15.49
CA ASP A 184 -10.87 8.00 15.98
C ASP A 184 -11.83 8.72 16.96
N ALA A 185 -13.14 8.54 16.82
CA ALA A 185 -14.14 9.07 17.75
C ALA A 185 -14.32 8.24 19.05
N ARG A 186 -13.75 7.04 19.13
CA ARG A 186 -13.83 6.13 20.29
C ARG A 186 -12.55 6.11 21.13
N ASP A 187 -11.43 6.52 20.55
CA ASP A 187 -10.13 6.71 21.21
C ASP A 187 -10.05 8.10 21.89
#